data_AF-A0A510KVJ4-F1
#
_entry.id   AF-A0A510KVJ4-F1
#
_cell.length_a   1.000
_cell.length_b   1.000
_cell.length_c   1.000
_cell.angle_alpha   90.00
_cell.angle_beta   90.00
_cell.angle_gamma   90.00
#
_symmetry.space_group_name_H-M   'P 1'
#
loop_
_entity.id
_entity.type
_entity.pdbx_description
1 polymer ?
#
loop_
_entity_poly.entity_id
_entity_poly.type
_entity_poly.pdbx_seq_one_letter_code
_entity_poly.pdbx_strand_id
1 'polypeptide(L)'
;MIALSNMAQSGAVFATYFIYKQDKKQESVSLSSTVSACFGITEPALFGANLKYMYPFYAAITASALAAVISTGFNVLANGIGVGGIALAFLSIKFEGAHQLGFWLASIVAFGLAFVLTFVFSKNPKLNKGSLTK
;
A
#
# COMPACT_ATOMS: atom_id res chain seq x y z
N MET A 1 -12.03 -0.32 2.04
CA MET A 1 -11.96 1.04 1.46
C MET A 1 -10.80 1.06 0.47
N ILE A 2 -11.02 1.43 -0.80
CA ILE A 2 -10.01 1.25 -1.88
C ILE A 2 -8.75 2.10 -1.63
N ALA A 3 -8.91 3.32 -1.15
CA ALA A 3 -7.78 4.21 -0.82
C ALA A 3 -6.80 3.63 0.21
N LEU A 4 -7.28 2.89 1.22
CA LEU A 4 -6.42 2.23 2.21
C LEU A 4 -5.59 1.10 1.58
N SER A 5 -6.19 0.33 0.67
CA SER A 5 -5.48 -0.71 -0.08
C SER A 5 -4.40 -0.12 -0.99
N ASN A 6 -4.69 1.01 -1.65
CA ASN A 6 -3.72 1.68 -2.51
C ASN A 6 -2.57 2.27 -1.69
N MET A 7 -2.87 2.75 -0.47
CA MET A 7 -1.82 3.23 0.42
C MET A 7 -0.95 2.10 0.99
N ALA A 8 -1.56 0.97 1.33
CA ALA A 8 -0.81 -0.24 1.71
C ALA A 8 0.08 -0.74 0.55
N GLN A 9 -0.41 -0.69 -0.69
CA GLN A 9 0.41 -1.03 -1.86
C GLN A 9 1.57 -0.05 -2.05
N SER A 10 1.35 1.25 -1.92
CA SER A 10 2.43 2.25 -1.95
C SER A 10 3.50 1.97 -0.89
N GLY A 11 3.09 1.63 0.34
CA GLY A 11 4.03 1.26 1.42
C GLY A 11 4.82 0.00 1.14
N ALA A 12 4.20 -1.03 0.55
CA ALA A 12 4.87 -2.27 0.17
C ALA A 12 5.87 -2.07 -0.98
N VAL A 13 5.52 -1.29 -2.00
CA VAL A 13 6.42 -0.96 -3.12
C VAL A 13 7.57 -0.08 -2.64
N PHE A 14 7.31 0.87 -1.74
CA PHE A 14 8.34 1.73 -1.17
C PHE A 14 9.34 0.97 -0.29
N ALA A 15 8.87 -0.04 0.47
CA ALA A 15 9.77 -0.96 1.17
C ALA A 15 10.62 -1.76 0.17
N THR A 16 10.02 -2.25 -0.91
CA THR A 16 10.73 -2.99 -1.97
C THR A 16 11.78 -2.13 -2.66
N TYR A 17 11.48 -0.86 -2.93
CA TYR A 17 12.46 0.12 -3.42
C TYR A 17 13.69 0.20 -2.49
N PHE A 18 13.47 0.26 -1.18
CA PHE A 18 14.55 0.37 -0.20
C PHE A 18 15.40 -0.91 -0.09
N ILE A 19 14.76 -2.07 -0.25
CA ILE A 19 15.43 -3.38 -0.22
C ILE A 19 16.27 -3.59 -1.50
N TYR A 20 15.73 -3.27 -2.68
CA TYR A 20 16.36 -3.51 -3.99
C TYR A 20 17.06 -2.27 -4.55
N LYS A 21 17.42 -1.33 -3.68
CA LYS A 21 18.10 -0.08 -4.03
C LYS A 21 19.43 -0.29 -4.78
N GLN A 22 20.05 -1.46 -4.62
CA GLN A 22 21.29 -1.79 -5.35
C GLN A 22 21.06 -2.09 -6.83
N ASP A 23 19.82 -2.42 -7.24
CA ASP A 23 19.48 -2.79 -8.61
C ASP A 23 18.81 -1.62 -9.34
N LYS A 24 19.57 -0.88 -10.14
CA LYS A 24 19.11 0.37 -10.80
C LYS A 24 17.83 0.22 -11.62
N LYS A 25 17.57 -0.96 -12.18
CA LYS A 25 16.32 -1.23 -12.92
C LYS A 25 15.13 -1.35 -11.97
N GLN A 26 15.30 -2.05 -10.85
CA GLN A 26 14.24 -2.22 -9.86
C GLN A 26 14.00 -0.96 -9.04
N GLU A 27 15.04 -0.20 -8.77
CA GLU A 27 14.97 1.09 -8.10
C GLU A 27 14.04 2.05 -8.86
N SER A 28 14.33 2.32 -10.15
CA SER A 28 13.51 3.23 -10.98
C SER A 28 12.06 2.75 -11.14
N VAL A 29 11.85 1.44 -11.34
CA VAL A 29 10.50 0.87 -11.47
C VAL A 29 9.73 1.00 -10.18
N SER A 30 10.34 0.69 -9.04
CA SER A 30 9.66 0.76 -7.74
C SER A 30 9.34 2.20 -7.32
N LEU A 31 10.23 3.16 -7.62
CA LEU A 31 9.98 4.58 -7.37
C LEU A 31 8.79 5.10 -8.19
N SER A 32 8.81 4.87 -9.50
CA SER A 32 7.71 5.28 -10.39
C SER A 32 6.39 4.62 -9.98
N SER A 33 6.43 3.34 -9.63
CA SER A 33 5.27 2.58 -9.18
C SER A 33 4.71 3.04 -7.83
N THR A 34 5.58 3.46 -6.90
CA THR A 34 5.17 4.05 -5.61
C THR A 34 4.41 5.36 -5.84
N VAL A 35 4.94 6.23 -6.70
CA VAL A 35 4.29 7.50 -7.04
C VAL A 35 2.94 7.23 -7.68
N SER A 36 2.87 6.34 -8.67
CA SER A 36 1.61 5.95 -9.31
C SER A 36 0.59 5.40 -8.30
N ALA A 37 1.01 4.53 -7.38
CA ALA A 37 0.13 3.97 -6.35
C ALA A 37 -0.41 5.04 -5.39
N CYS A 38 0.38 6.05 -5.02
CA CYS A 38 -0.07 7.19 -4.23
C CYS A 38 -1.20 7.96 -4.92
N PHE A 39 -1.13 8.12 -6.25
CA PHE A 39 -2.20 8.74 -7.05
C PHE A 39 -3.39 7.81 -7.31
N GLY A 40 -3.31 6.54 -6.89
CA GLY A 40 -4.37 5.54 -7.05
C GLY A 40 -4.26 4.68 -8.30
N ILE A 41 -3.16 4.80 -9.05
CA ILE A 41 -2.86 3.95 -10.21
C ILE A 41 -2.04 2.76 -9.69
N THR A 42 -2.69 1.62 -9.50
CA THR A 42 -2.09 0.44 -8.84
C THR A 42 -1.47 -0.56 -9.79
N GLU A 43 -1.74 -0.52 -11.10
CA GLU A 43 -1.15 -1.43 -12.08
C GLU A 43 0.39 -1.51 -11.99
N PRO A 44 1.15 -0.39 -12.02
CA PRO A 44 2.61 -0.47 -11.96
C PRO A 44 3.11 -0.98 -10.60
N ALA A 45 2.41 -0.69 -9.50
CA ALA A 45 2.75 -1.19 -8.17
C ALA A 45 2.50 -2.69 -8.02
N LEU A 46 1.35 -3.16 -8.51
CA LEU A 46 0.94 -4.55 -8.45
C LEU A 46 1.88 -5.42 -9.28
N PHE A 47 2.10 -5.05 -10.55
CA PHE A 47 2.89 -5.86 -11.49
C PHE A 47 4.39 -5.58 -11.42
N GLY A 48 4.81 -4.36 -11.10
CA GLY A 48 6.21 -3.95 -11.08
C GLY A 48 7.00 -4.42 -9.86
N ALA A 49 6.34 -4.55 -8.69
CA ALA A 49 6.99 -4.94 -7.45
C ALA A 49 6.20 -5.99 -6.64
N ASN A 50 4.92 -5.76 -6.36
CA ASN A 50 4.17 -6.60 -5.41
C ASN A 50 4.04 -8.07 -5.86
N LEU A 51 3.59 -8.32 -7.09
CA LEU A 51 3.46 -9.66 -7.66
C LEU A 51 4.80 -10.23 -8.13
N LYS A 52 5.74 -9.37 -8.52
CA LYS A 52 7.08 -9.80 -8.95
C LYS A 52 7.79 -10.62 -7.86
N TYR A 53 7.68 -10.17 -6.61
CA TYR A 53 8.32 -10.84 -5.48
C TYR A 53 7.37 -11.58 -4.54
N MET A 54 6.05 -11.46 -4.74
CA MET A 54 4.94 -12.08 -3.99
C MET A 54 4.86 -11.69 -2.49
N TYR A 55 5.98 -11.55 -1.77
CA TYR A 55 5.99 -11.14 -0.37
C TYR A 55 5.46 -9.70 -0.12
N PRO A 56 5.71 -8.69 -0.98
CA PRO A 56 5.13 -7.36 -0.77
C PRO A 56 3.60 -7.37 -1.00
N PHE A 57 3.11 -8.26 -1.88
CA PHE A 57 1.69 -8.44 -2.11
C PHE A 57 0.97 -8.99 -0.87
N TYR A 58 1.51 -10.01 -0.22
CA TYR A 58 0.95 -10.53 1.04
C TYR A 58 1.00 -9.50 2.17
N ALA A 59 2.08 -8.71 2.24
CA ALA A 59 2.20 -7.61 3.20
C ALA A 59 1.14 -6.52 2.96
N ALA A 60 0.88 -6.15 1.70
CA ALA A 60 -0.14 -5.16 1.35
C ALA A 60 -1.57 -5.65 1.66
N ILE A 61 -1.89 -6.92 1.40
CA ILE A 61 -3.21 -7.51 1.71
C ILE A 61 -3.45 -7.52 3.22
N THR A 62 -2.48 -8.01 3.99
CA THR A 62 -2.62 -8.11 5.45
C THR A 62 -2.70 -6.72 6.10
N ALA A 63 -1.88 -5.77 5.66
CA ALA A 63 -1.94 -4.39 6.13
C ALA A 63 -3.26 -3.68 5.77
N SER A 64 -3.76 -3.86 4.55
CA SER A 64 -5.04 -3.27 4.13
C SER A 64 -6.23 -3.86 4.88
N ALA A 65 -6.21 -5.16 5.19
CA ALA A 65 -7.22 -5.80 6.03
C ALA A 65 -7.23 -5.21 7.45
N LEU A 66 -6.06 -5.05 8.08
CA LEU A 66 -5.96 -4.44 9.41
C LEU A 66 -6.40 -2.98 9.41
N ALA A 67 -5.96 -2.20 8.41
CA ALA A 67 -6.33 -0.80 8.27
C ALA A 67 -7.84 -0.62 8.03
N ALA A 68 -8.48 -1.54 7.29
CA ALA A 68 -9.93 -1.55 7.11
C ALA A 68 -10.67 -1.79 8.43
N VAL A 69 -10.22 -2.75 9.25
CA VAL A 69 -10.83 -3.01 10.57
C VAL A 69 -10.72 -1.78 11.48
N ILE A 70 -9.55 -1.13 11.51
CA ILE A 70 -9.34 0.11 12.28
C ILE A 70 -10.26 1.22 11.76
N SER A 71 -10.32 1.42 10.44
CA SER A 71 -11.17 2.44 9.81
C SER A 71 -12.67 2.23 10.09
N THR A 72 -13.13 0.97 10.12
CA THR A 72 -14.52 0.64 10.47
C THR A 72 -14.79 0.86 11.96
N GLY A 73 -13.83 0.54 12.84
CA GLY A 73 -13.94 0.79 14.29
C GLY A 73 -14.03 2.28 14.65
N PHE A 74 -13.36 3.15 13.90
CA PHE A 74 -13.43 4.61 14.05
C PHE A 74 -14.64 5.26 13.35
N ASN A 75 -15.57 4.46 12.81
CA ASN A 75 -16.77 4.95 12.12
C ASN A 75 -16.44 5.94 10.98
N VAL A 76 -15.38 5.65 10.21
CA VAL A 76 -15.03 6.44 9.02
C VAL A 76 -16.04 6.13 7.92
N LEU A 77 -17.09 6.94 7.85
CA LEU A 77 -18.13 6.86 6.83
C LEU A 77 -17.62 7.52 5.53
N ALA A 78 -17.27 6.70 4.54
CA ALA A 78 -17.02 7.18 3.18
C ALA A 78 -18.36 7.50 2.51
N ASN A 79 -18.56 8.74 2.02
CA ASN A 79 -19.80 9.13 1.31
C ASN A 79 -19.92 8.48 -0.09
N GLY A 80 -18.88 7.83 -0.59
CA GLY A 80 -18.86 7.19 -1.90
C GLY A 80 -17.97 5.95 -1.94
N ILE A 81 -18.44 4.94 -2.67
CA ILE A 81 -17.66 3.78 -3.12
C ILE A 81 -16.89 4.23 -4.37
N GLY A 82 -15.57 4.00 -4.45
CA GLY A 82 -14.86 4.11 -5.74
C GLY A 82 -13.70 5.09 -5.82
N VAL A 83 -13.22 5.62 -4.69
CA VAL A 83 -12.09 6.54 -4.72
C VAL A 83 -10.77 5.80 -4.56
N GLY A 84 -10.08 5.62 -5.69
CA GLY A 84 -8.84 4.83 -5.79
C GLY A 84 -7.64 5.47 -5.10
N GLY A 85 -7.33 6.74 -5.36
CA GLY A 85 -6.10 7.37 -4.85
C GLY A 85 -6.28 8.11 -3.52
N ILE A 86 -5.19 8.27 -2.76
CA ILE A 86 -5.14 9.20 -1.60
C ILE A 86 -5.44 10.63 -2.02
N ALA A 87 -4.97 11.01 -3.21
CA ALA A 87 -5.26 12.31 -3.82
C ALA A 87 -6.78 12.53 -4.03
N LEU A 88 -7.51 11.46 -4.38
CA LEU A 88 -8.95 11.53 -4.59
C LEU A 88 -9.71 11.30 -3.27
N ALA A 89 -9.13 10.56 -2.30
CA ALA A 89 -9.74 10.30 -0.99
C ALA A 89 -9.82 11.59 -0.15
N PHE A 90 -8.85 12.50 -0.32
CA PHE A 90 -8.91 13.87 0.21
C PHE A 90 -10.12 14.65 -0.35
N LEU A 91 -10.53 14.36 -1.58
CA LEU A 91 -11.63 15.04 -2.28
C LEU A 91 -13.02 14.44 -1.97
N SER A 92 -13.08 13.20 -1.44
CA SER A 92 -14.32 12.42 -1.31
C SER A 92 -14.82 12.23 0.13
N ILE A 93 -14.01 12.62 1.12
CA ILE A 93 -14.46 12.72 2.51
C ILE A 93 -15.17 14.08 2.67
N LYS A 94 -16.41 14.08 3.18
CA LYS A 94 -17.10 15.31 3.53
C LYS A 94 -16.24 16.10 4.53
N PHE A 95 -16.13 17.41 4.32
CA PHE A 95 -15.45 18.39 5.18
C PHE A 95 -16.16 18.55 6.55
N GLU A 96 -16.38 17.45 7.27
CA GLU A 96 -17.06 17.41 8.56
C GLU A 96 -16.20 16.65 9.59
N GLY A 97 -15.16 17.34 10.05
CA GLY A 97 -14.46 17.04 11.31
C GLY A 97 -13.88 15.62 11.49
N ALA A 98 -14.18 15.01 12.63
CA ALA A 98 -13.47 13.87 13.26
C ALA A 98 -13.27 12.62 12.38
N HIS A 99 -14.05 12.45 11.31
CA HIS A 99 -13.93 11.33 10.38
C HIS A 99 -12.70 11.42 9.47
N GLN A 100 -12.22 12.64 9.18
CA GLN A 100 -10.99 12.86 8.41
C GLN A 100 -9.77 12.35 9.17
N LEU A 101 -9.68 12.63 10.48
CA LEU A 101 -8.56 12.18 11.32
C LEU A 101 -8.47 10.65 11.38
N GLY A 102 -9.60 9.94 11.50
CA GLY A 102 -9.63 8.47 11.48
C GLY A 102 -9.10 7.88 10.17
N PHE A 103 -9.41 8.52 9.02
CA PHE A 103 -8.90 8.10 7.71
C PHE A 103 -7.39 8.35 7.55
N TRP A 104 -6.89 9.50 8.01
CA TRP A 104 -5.46 9.80 8.01
C TRP A 104 -4.68 8.81 8.89
N LEU A 105 -5.20 8.52 10.08
CA LEU A 105 -4.61 7.56 11.00
C LEU A 105 -4.58 6.16 10.36
N ALA A 106 -5.69 5.70 9.80
CA ALA A 106 -5.77 4.41 9.13
C ALA A 106 -4.85 4.31 7.90
N SER A 107 -4.68 5.40 7.14
CA SER A 107 -3.78 5.45 5.98
C SER A 107 -2.30 5.40 6.39
N ILE A 108 -1.91 6.13 7.44
CA ILE A 108 -0.57 6.07 8.01
C ILE A 108 -0.26 4.68 8.55
N VAL A 109 -1.24 4.08 9.25
CA VAL A 109 -1.12 2.70 9.74
C VAL A 109 -1.01 1.73 8.56
N ALA A 110 -1.85 1.84 7.53
CA ALA A 110 -1.78 0.98 6.34
C ALA A 110 -0.40 1.04 5.67
N PHE A 111 0.12 2.25 5.44
CA PHE A 111 1.43 2.46 4.84
C PHE A 111 2.56 1.91 5.72
N GLY A 112 2.57 2.28 7.00
CA GLY A 112 3.61 1.87 7.94
C GLY A 112 3.61 0.37 8.18
N LEU A 113 2.43 -0.24 8.35
CA LEU A 113 2.31 -1.67 8.55
C LEU A 113 2.74 -2.45 7.31
N ALA A 114 2.29 -2.04 6.12
CA ALA A 114 2.70 -2.66 4.86
C ALA A 114 4.21 -2.55 4.64
N PHE A 115 4.80 -1.38 4.94
CA PHE A 115 6.24 -1.15 4.84
C PHE A 115 7.02 -2.07 5.78
N VAL A 116 6.66 -2.12 7.06
CA VAL A 116 7.31 -2.96 8.06
C VAL A 116 7.15 -4.44 7.74
N LEU A 117 5.94 -4.91 7.40
CA LEU A 117 5.71 -6.31 7.04
C LEU A 117 6.49 -6.70 5.79
N THR A 118 6.57 -5.82 4.79
CA THR A 118 7.35 -6.08 3.57
C THR A 118 8.83 -6.21 3.88
N PHE A 119 9.38 -5.36 4.77
CA PHE A 119 10.75 -5.46 5.25
C PHE A 119 11.02 -6.77 6.02
N VAL A 120 10.11 -7.15 6.92
CA VAL A 120 10.23 -8.39 7.70
C VAL A 120 10.11 -9.62 6.79
N PHE A 121 9.17 -9.64 5.86
CA PHE A 121 8.99 -10.74 4.93
C PHE A 121 10.13 -10.86 3.93
N SER A 122 10.75 -9.74 3.55
CA SER A 122 11.96 -9.76 2.72
C SER A 122 13.15 -10.43 3.41
N LYS A 123 13.23 -10.40 4.74
CA LYS A 123 14.27 -11.13 5.50
C LYS A 123 13.99 -12.62 5.60
N ASN A 124 12.76 -13.07 5.32
CA ASN A 124 12.37 -14.47 5.38
C ASN A 124 12.58 -15.17 4.01
N PRO A 125 13.61 -16.02 3.87
CA PRO A 125 13.96 -16.64 2.58
C PRO A 125 12.91 -17.66 2.09
N LYS A 126 11.95 -18.08 2.93
CA LYS A 126 10.88 -19.01 2.52
C LYS A 126 9.82 -18.34 1.63
N LEU A 127 9.58 -17.04 1.77
CA LEU A 127 8.63 -16.29 0.95
C LEU A 127 9.27 -15.76 -0.35
N ASN A 128 10.59 -15.57 -0.36
CA ASN A 128 11.36 -15.20 -1.55
C ASN A 128 11.41 -16.32 -2.62
N LYS A 129 11.10 -17.57 -2.25
CA LYS A 129 11.04 -18.71 -3.19
C LYS A 129 9.85 -18.68 -4.15
N GLY A 130 8.88 -17.78 -3.94
CA GLY A 130 7.73 -17.60 -4.82
C GLY A 130 7.98 -16.68 -6.01
N SER A 131 9.21 -16.14 -6.17
CA SER A 131 9.62 -15.39 -7.36
C SER A 131 9.24 -16.19 -8.61
N LEU A 132 8.29 -15.68 -9.39
CA LEU A 132 7.84 -16.22 -10.68
C LEU A 132 8.93 -16.10 -11.77
N THR A 133 10.20 -16.08 -11.39
CA THR A 133 11.35 -16.14 -12.29
C THR A 133 11.80 -17.59 -12.39
N LYS A 134 10.99 -18.40 -13.08
CA LYS A 134 11.52 -19.44 -13.96
C LYS A 134 11.27 -19.00 -15.39
#